data_AF-A0A7J9JP14-F1
#
_entry.id   AF-A0A7J9JP14-F1
#
_cell.length_a   1.000
_cell.length_b   1.000
_cell.length_c   1.000
_cell.angle_alpha   90.00
_cell.angle_beta   90.00
_cell.angle_gamma   90.00
#
_symmetry.space_group_name_H-M   'P 1'
#
loop_
_entity.id
_entity.type
_entity.pdbx_description
1 polymer ?
#
loop_
_entity_poly.entity_id
_entity_poly.type
_entity_poly.pdbx_seq_one_letter_code
_entity_poly.pdbx_strand_id
1 'polypeptide(L)'
;MEGGERGSSAIPESVMNSVKTTLVNVENLRTHLLEFLSLSDPDVLAQMPPLQRAQAFFTLAKATTTLFALKLRCSGVHPDEHPIKSELERLSLYQEKLERFIDSSKAPLRPSTTLNSQAATRFIEHSLPDLTPEQRQSMRQISKGEGPTIKHSGSNKRKYQSSEKQSVEDAAKEFLEKAARELFGDKKDGFKGPLQVHDASDDDLPLS
;
A
#
# COMPACT_ATOMS: atom_id res chain seq x y z
N MET A 1 -64.18 -33.54 -36.33
CA MET A 1 -63.99 -33.36 -34.88
C MET A 1 -62.59 -32.82 -34.69
N GLU A 2 -62.49 -31.51 -34.46
CA GLU A 2 -61.24 -30.83 -34.09
C GLU A 2 -60.78 -31.34 -32.74
N GLY A 3 -59.68 -32.08 -32.73
CA GLY A 3 -58.91 -32.37 -31.53
C GLY A 3 -57.94 -31.21 -31.30
N GLY A 4 -58.40 -30.18 -30.58
CA GLY A 4 -57.52 -29.13 -30.07
C GLY A 4 -56.57 -29.71 -29.02
N GLU A 5 -55.39 -30.12 -29.45
CA GLU A 5 -54.27 -30.41 -28.55
C GLU A 5 -53.87 -29.09 -27.88
N ARG A 6 -54.27 -28.96 -26.61
CA ARG A 6 -53.73 -27.97 -25.67
C ARG A 6 -52.20 -28.06 -25.72
N GLY A 7 -51.57 -27.07 -26.35
CA GLY A 7 -50.13 -26.90 -26.30
C GLY A 7 -49.70 -26.87 -24.83
N SER A 8 -48.97 -27.91 -24.42
CA SER A 8 -48.16 -27.83 -23.22
C SER A 8 -47.22 -26.64 -23.44
N SER A 9 -47.38 -25.58 -22.65
CA SER A 9 -46.49 -24.43 -22.71
C SER A 9 -45.14 -24.89 -22.18
N ALA A 10 -44.33 -25.47 -23.07
CA ALA A 10 -42.97 -25.85 -22.77
C ALA A 10 -42.19 -24.57 -22.47
N ILE A 11 -41.49 -24.56 -21.34
CA ILE A 11 -40.62 -23.44 -20.94
C ILE A 11 -39.61 -23.20 -22.07
N PRO A 12 -39.42 -21.96 -22.55
CA PRO A 12 -38.47 -21.68 -23.63
C PRO A 12 -37.06 -22.19 -23.30
N GLU A 13 -36.39 -22.79 -24.28
CA GLU A 13 -35.06 -23.37 -24.09
C GLU A 13 -34.03 -22.32 -23.61
N SER A 14 -34.16 -21.08 -24.09
CA SER A 14 -33.34 -19.94 -23.66
C SER A 14 -33.43 -19.67 -22.16
N VAL A 15 -34.61 -19.82 -21.57
CA VAL A 15 -34.84 -19.65 -20.12
C VAL A 15 -34.20 -20.80 -19.37
N MET A 16 -34.39 -22.04 -19.83
CA MET A 16 -33.76 -23.23 -19.22
C MET A 16 -32.23 -23.15 -19.26
N ASN A 17 -31.65 -22.69 -20.36
CA ASN A 17 -30.21 -22.50 -20.48
C ASN A 17 -29.71 -21.40 -19.54
N SER A 18 -30.43 -20.29 -19.44
CA SER A 18 -30.08 -19.19 -18.53
C SER A 18 -30.11 -19.63 -17.04
N VAL A 19 -31.08 -20.46 -16.65
CA VAL A 19 -31.16 -21.04 -15.31
C VAL A 19 -30.00 -22.00 -15.04
N LYS A 20 -29.67 -22.88 -16.00
CA LYS A 20 -28.51 -23.79 -15.90
C LYS A 20 -27.20 -23.01 -15.75
N THR A 21 -26.99 -21.97 -16.56
CA THR A 21 -25.81 -21.10 -16.46
C THR A 21 -25.74 -20.41 -15.10
N THR A 22 -26.88 -19.91 -14.60
CA THR A 22 -26.94 -19.27 -13.28
C THR A 22 -26.59 -20.26 -12.17
N LEU A 23 -27.07 -21.50 -12.25
CA LEU A 23 -26.75 -22.55 -11.28
C LEU A 23 -25.24 -22.83 -11.24
N VAL A 24 -24.61 -23.03 -12.40
CA VAL A 24 -23.15 -23.23 -12.51
C VAL A 24 -22.39 -22.04 -11.92
N ASN A 25 -22.82 -20.81 -12.21
CA ASN A 25 -22.19 -19.61 -11.65
C ASN A 25 -22.31 -19.53 -10.13
N VAL A 26 -23.45 -19.92 -9.55
CA VAL A 26 -23.65 -19.95 -8.10
C VAL A 26 -22.80 -21.04 -7.44
N GLU A 27 -22.64 -22.20 -8.09
CA GLU A 27 -21.74 -23.26 -7.61
C GLU A 27 -20.28 -22.81 -7.61
N ASN A 28 -19.82 -22.16 -8.68
CA ASN A 28 -18.47 -21.56 -8.74
C ASN A 28 -18.29 -20.45 -7.70
N LEU A 29 -19.31 -19.61 -7.51
CA LEU A 29 -19.26 -18.56 -6.48
C LEU A 29 -19.16 -19.18 -5.09
N ARG A 30 -19.86 -20.29 -4.82
CA ARG A 30 -19.81 -20.98 -3.52
C ARG A 30 -18.40 -21.45 -3.19
N THR A 31 -17.69 -22.06 -4.13
CA THR A 31 -16.32 -22.55 -3.87
C THR A 31 -15.38 -21.40 -3.55
N HIS A 32 -15.37 -20.35 -4.38
CA HIS A 32 -14.53 -19.16 -4.16
C HIS A 32 -14.91 -18.39 -2.89
N LEU A 33 -16.20 -18.29 -2.57
CA LEU A 33 -16.65 -17.58 -1.38
C LEU A 33 -16.26 -18.33 -0.10
N LEU A 34 -16.33 -19.66 -0.09
CA LEU A 34 -15.89 -20.45 1.06
C LEU A 34 -14.38 -20.32 1.30
N GLU A 35 -13.59 -20.33 0.23
CA GLU A 35 -12.14 -20.05 0.29
C GLU A 35 -11.86 -18.61 0.76
N PHE A 36 -12.58 -17.63 0.21
CA PHE A 36 -12.43 -16.23 0.63
C PHE A 36 -12.78 -16.05 2.12
N LEU A 37 -13.86 -16.68 2.59
CA LEU A 37 -14.30 -16.58 3.99
C LEU A 37 -13.35 -17.28 4.95
N SER A 38 -12.70 -18.38 4.56
CA SER A 38 -11.69 -19.04 5.40
C SER A 38 -10.44 -18.17 5.61
N LEU A 39 -10.15 -17.27 4.67
CA LEU A 39 -9.06 -16.30 4.73
C LEU A 39 -9.46 -14.95 5.35
N SER A 40 -10.76 -14.74 5.60
CA SER A 40 -11.33 -13.46 6.09
C SER A 40 -11.32 -13.34 7.63
N ASP A 41 -10.27 -13.83 8.27
CA ASP A 41 -10.08 -13.65 9.70
C ASP A 41 -9.88 -12.16 10.05
N PRO A 42 -10.55 -11.61 11.07
CA PRO A 42 -10.45 -10.17 11.39
C PRO A 42 -9.02 -9.68 11.65
N ASP A 43 -8.18 -10.50 12.29
CA ASP A 43 -6.80 -10.14 12.62
C ASP A 43 -5.91 -10.21 11.39
N VAL A 44 -6.19 -11.15 10.47
CA VAL A 44 -5.54 -11.23 9.16
C VAL A 44 -5.93 -10.04 8.27
N LEU A 45 -7.22 -9.72 8.21
CA LEU A 45 -7.72 -8.57 7.46
C LEU A 45 -7.14 -7.26 8.02
N ALA A 46 -6.96 -7.13 9.33
CA ALA A 46 -6.36 -5.95 9.95
C ALA A 46 -4.92 -5.68 9.47
N GLN A 47 -4.17 -6.73 9.13
CA GLN A 47 -2.80 -6.64 8.62
C GLN A 47 -2.71 -6.22 7.15
N MET A 48 -3.82 -6.30 6.40
CA MET A 48 -3.85 -5.92 4.99
C MET A 48 -3.69 -4.40 4.80
N PRO A 49 -3.03 -3.96 3.70
CA PRO A 49 -3.03 -2.56 3.29
C PRO A 49 -4.46 -2.00 3.20
N PRO A 50 -4.71 -0.76 3.65
CA PRO A 50 -6.08 -0.22 3.75
C PRO A 50 -6.91 -0.33 2.48
N LEU A 51 -6.29 -0.12 1.31
CA LEU A 51 -6.97 -0.22 0.02
C LEU A 51 -7.38 -1.66 -0.32
N GLN A 52 -6.49 -2.62 -0.10
CA GLN A 52 -6.77 -4.04 -0.33
C GLN A 52 -7.84 -4.55 0.65
N ARG A 53 -7.76 -4.12 1.91
CA ARG A 53 -8.77 -4.40 2.93
C ARG A 53 -10.15 -3.86 2.54
N ALA A 54 -10.21 -2.63 2.01
CA ALA A 54 -11.45 -2.04 1.52
C ALA A 54 -12.03 -2.84 0.33
N GLN A 55 -11.18 -3.31 -0.59
CA GLN A 55 -11.60 -4.18 -1.70
C GLN A 55 -12.19 -5.50 -1.21
N ALA A 56 -11.57 -6.14 -0.21
CA ALA A 56 -12.07 -7.38 0.39
C ALA A 56 -13.47 -7.19 0.99
N PHE A 57 -13.64 -6.18 1.85
CA PHE A 57 -14.94 -5.88 2.46
C PHE A 57 -16.01 -5.48 1.44
N PHE A 58 -15.64 -4.67 0.44
CA PHE A 58 -16.55 -4.31 -0.63
C PHE A 58 -17.01 -5.52 -1.45
N THR A 59 -16.07 -6.43 -1.76
CA THR A 59 -16.36 -7.67 -2.49
C THR A 59 -17.34 -8.54 -1.70
N LEU A 60 -17.12 -8.69 -0.38
CA LEU A 60 -18.04 -9.41 0.50
C LEU A 60 -19.44 -8.78 0.49
N ALA A 61 -19.54 -7.46 0.72
CA ALA A 61 -20.82 -6.75 0.73
C ALA A 61 -21.56 -6.85 -0.61
N LYS A 62 -20.84 -6.74 -1.72
CA LYS A 62 -21.39 -6.89 -3.08
C LYS A 62 -21.87 -8.31 -3.35
N ALA A 63 -21.10 -9.33 -2.94
CA ALA A 63 -21.49 -10.73 -3.07
C ALA A 63 -22.77 -11.03 -2.27
N THR A 64 -22.82 -10.64 -0.99
CA THR A 64 -23.99 -10.86 -0.12
C THR A 64 -25.23 -10.17 -0.67
N THR A 65 -25.13 -8.91 -1.10
CA THR A 65 -26.26 -8.15 -1.65
C THR A 65 -26.74 -8.76 -2.97
N THR A 66 -25.82 -9.17 -3.85
CA THR A 66 -26.18 -9.82 -5.13
C THR A 66 -26.88 -11.16 -4.91
N LEU A 67 -26.38 -11.98 -3.97
CA LEU A 67 -27.01 -13.26 -3.60
C LEU A 67 -28.41 -13.06 -3.03
N PHE A 68 -28.61 -12.04 -2.18
CA PHE A 68 -29.93 -11.73 -1.66
C PHE A 68 -30.88 -11.25 -2.76
N ALA A 69 -30.42 -10.38 -3.67
CA ALA A 69 -31.21 -9.93 -4.81
C ALA A 69 -31.60 -11.10 -5.74
N LEU A 70 -30.68 -12.07 -5.94
CA LEU A 70 -30.98 -13.31 -6.67
C LEU A 70 -32.07 -14.12 -5.96
N LYS A 71 -31.96 -14.30 -4.63
CA LYS A 71 -32.98 -15.01 -3.84
C LYS A 71 -34.36 -14.35 -3.96
N LEU A 72 -34.43 -13.01 -3.93
CA LEU A 72 -35.69 -12.28 -4.14
C LEU A 72 -36.29 -12.58 -5.51
N ARG A 73 -35.47 -12.50 -6.57
CA ARG A 73 -35.92 -12.81 -7.94
C ARG A 73 -36.42 -14.25 -8.06
N CYS A 74 -35.74 -15.22 -7.44
CA CYS A 74 -36.19 -16.61 -7.37
C CYS A 74 -37.50 -16.79 -6.60
N SER A 75 -37.82 -15.87 -5.69
CA SER A 75 -39.08 -15.86 -4.93
C SER A 75 -40.18 -15.04 -5.63
N GLY A 76 -39.93 -14.54 -6.84
CA GLY A 76 -40.88 -13.72 -7.60
C GLY A 76 -40.94 -12.24 -7.19
N VAL A 77 -40.02 -11.77 -6.33
CA VAL A 77 -39.97 -10.38 -5.87
C VAL A 77 -38.95 -9.60 -6.70
N HIS A 78 -39.36 -8.46 -7.26
CA HIS A 78 -38.44 -7.60 -8.02
C HIS A 78 -37.55 -6.78 -7.05
N PRO A 79 -36.21 -6.76 -7.22
CA PRO A 79 -35.31 -6.03 -6.33
C PRO A 79 -35.59 -4.53 -6.22
N ASP A 80 -36.12 -3.91 -7.28
CA ASP A 80 -36.42 -2.47 -7.29
C ASP A 80 -37.63 -2.07 -6.43
N GLU A 81 -38.51 -3.04 -6.14
CA GLU A 81 -39.68 -2.87 -5.27
C GLU A 81 -39.36 -3.24 -3.81
N HIS A 82 -38.14 -3.69 -3.54
CA HIS A 82 -37.69 -4.14 -2.23
C HIS A 82 -36.69 -3.15 -1.62
N PRO A 83 -36.62 -3.01 -0.28
CA PRO A 83 -35.61 -2.18 0.41
C PRO A 83 -34.14 -2.50 0.09
N ILE A 84 -33.86 -3.56 -0.67
CA ILE A 84 -32.49 -3.85 -1.12
C ILE A 84 -32.02 -2.85 -2.18
N LYS A 85 -32.95 -2.18 -2.87
CA LYS A 85 -32.61 -1.15 -3.86
C LYS A 85 -31.68 -0.08 -3.28
N SER A 86 -31.96 0.42 -2.08
CA SER A 86 -31.10 1.40 -1.42
C SER A 86 -29.72 0.84 -1.07
N GLU A 87 -29.62 -0.47 -0.79
CA GLU A 87 -28.33 -1.13 -0.59
C GLU A 87 -27.52 -1.27 -1.88
N LEU A 88 -28.18 -1.55 -3.00
CA LEU A 88 -27.55 -1.55 -4.32
C LEU A 88 -27.04 -0.16 -4.70
N GLU A 89 -27.85 0.88 -4.47
CA GLU A 89 -27.44 2.28 -4.68
C GLU A 89 -26.26 2.66 -3.78
N ARG A 90 -26.31 2.27 -2.50
CA ARG A 90 -25.22 2.48 -1.55
C ARG A 90 -23.92 1.82 -2.03
N LEU A 91 -23.98 0.58 -2.52
CA LEU A 91 -22.82 -0.12 -3.05
C LEU A 91 -22.26 0.54 -4.30
N SER A 92 -23.10 1.05 -5.22
CA SER A 92 -22.64 1.80 -6.38
C SER A 92 -21.82 3.03 -5.98
N LEU A 93 -22.29 3.79 -4.98
CA LEU A 93 -21.55 4.94 -4.43
C LEU A 93 -20.20 4.53 -3.82
N TYR A 94 -20.15 3.40 -3.11
CA TYR A 94 -18.90 2.89 -2.55
C TYR A 94 -17.95 2.36 -3.62
N GLN A 95 -18.48 1.78 -4.70
CA GLN A 95 -17.68 1.35 -5.84
C GLN A 95 -16.95 2.53 -6.46
N GLU A 96 -17.66 3.63 -6.75
CA GLU A 96 -17.05 4.85 -7.27
C GLU A 96 -15.98 5.42 -6.34
N LYS A 97 -16.22 5.41 -5.03
CA LYS A 97 -15.22 5.86 -4.04
C LYS A 97 -13.97 4.98 -4.10
N LEU A 98 -14.15 3.66 -4.14
CA LEU A 98 -13.06 2.70 -4.18
C LEU A 98 -12.23 2.86 -5.46
N GLU A 99 -12.89 3.02 -6.62
CA GLU A 99 -12.24 3.27 -7.91
C GLU A 99 -11.40 4.54 -7.88
N ARG A 100 -11.92 5.65 -7.32
CA ARG A 100 -11.14 6.89 -7.14
C ARG A 100 -9.86 6.68 -6.32
N PHE A 101 -9.92 5.88 -5.26
CA PHE A 101 -8.74 5.57 -4.45
C PHE A 101 -7.75 4.66 -5.18
N ILE A 102 -8.24 3.68 -5.95
CA ILE A 102 -7.41 2.84 -6.81
C ILE A 102 -6.67 3.71 -7.83
N ASP A 103 -7.35 4.64 -8.48
CA ASP A 103 -6.73 5.51 -9.48
C ASP A 103 -5.73 6.49 -8.85
N SER A 104 -6.06 7.01 -7.67
CA SER A 104 -5.14 7.85 -6.89
C SER A 104 -3.89 7.08 -6.45
N SER A 105 -3.99 5.77 -6.21
CA SER A 105 -2.85 4.92 -5.84
C SER A 105 -1.91 4.64 -7.03
N LYS A 106 -2.43 4.69 -8.26
CA LYS A 106 -1.67 4.49 -9.50
C LYS A 106 -1.06 5.79 -10.04
N ALA A 107 -1.64 6.94 -9.68
CA ALA A 107 -1.15 8.24 -10.12
C ALA A 107 0.29 8.45 -9.63
N PRO A 108 1.20 9.03 -10.45
CA PRO A 108 2.50 9.45 -9.98
C PRO A 108 2.32 10.31 -8.73
N LEU A 109 3.12 10.05 -7.69
CA LEU A 109 3.11 10.77 -6.41
C LEU A 109 3.03 12.28 -6.67
N ARG A 110 1.81 12.82 -6.73
CA ARG A 110 1.61 14.26 -6.83
C ARG A 110 2.01 14.79 -5.46
N PRO A 111 2.89 15.80 -5.38
CA PRO A 111 3.17 16.43 -4.10
C PRO A 111 1.84 16.90 -3.52
N SER A 112 1.41 16.26 -2.44
CA SER A 112 0.18 16.61 -1.70
C SER A 112 0.24 18.05 -1.18
N THR A 113 1.46 18.56 -1.03
CA THR A 113 1.77 19.91 -0.63
C THR A 113 2.33 20.69 -1.81
N THR A 114 1.60 21.72 -2.25
CA THR A 114 2.18 22.75 -3.12
C THR A 114 3.04 23.66 -2.25
N LEU A 115 4.34 23.74 -2.54
CA LEU A 115 5.22 24.66 -1.83
C LEU A 115 4.90 26.10 -2.25
N ASN A 116 4.45 26.92 -1.31
CA ASN A 116 4.36 28.35 -1.52
C ASN A 116 5.76 28.95 -1.37
N SER A 117 6.48 29.08 -2.49
CA SER A 117 7.86 29.61 -2.52
C SER A 117 7.95 31.00 -1.92
N GLN A 118 6.93 31.85 -2.11
CA GLN A 118 6.90 33.19 -1.55
C GLN A 118 6.79 33.18 -0.01
N ALA A 119 5.93 32.32 0.54
CA ALA A 119 5.82 32.15 1.98
C ALA A 119 7.12 31.55 2.55
N ALA A 120 7.67 30.52 1.90
CA ALA A 120 8.92 29.90 2.31
C ALA A 120 10.09 30.90 2.35
N THR A 121 10.22 31.76 1.33
CA THR A 121 11.22 32.82 1.32
C THR A 121 11.06 33.78 2.50
N ARG A 122 9.84 34.21 2.85
CA ARG A 122 9.61 35.07 4.03
C ARG A 122 10.01 34.39 5.33
N PHE A 123 9.69 33.10 5.49
CA PHE A 123 10.08 32.33 6.68
C PHE A 123 11.60 32.20 6.78
N ILE A 124 12.29 31.92 5.67
CA ILE A 124 13.76 31.78 5.63
C ILE A 124 14.44 33.12 5.92
N GLU A 125 14.01 34.20 5.28
CA GLU A 125 14.58 35.55 5.46
C GLU A 125 14.44 36.06 6.90
N HIS A 126 13.34 35.72 7.57
CA HIS A 126 13.10 36.13 8.96
C HIS A 126 13.84 35.22 9.97
N SER A 127 14.06 33.95 9.63
CA SER A 127 14.72 33.00 10.53
C SER A 127 16.25 33.10 10.49
N LEU A 128 16.80 33.66 9.41
CA LEU A 128 18.25 33.81 9.20
C LEU A 128 18.62 35.30 9.14
N PRO A 129 19.03 35.93 10.25
CA PRO A 129 19.36 37.35 10.28
C PRO A 129 20.60 37.70 9.43
N ASP A 130 21.55 36.77 9.32
CA ASP A 130 22.87 36.98 8.70
C ASP A 130 22.96 36.58 7.21
N LEU A 131 21.85 36.69 6.49
CA LEU A 131 21.86 36.48 5.03
C LEU A 131 22.59 37.63 4.32
N THR A 132 23.57 37.30 3.47
CA THR A 132 24.26 38.27 2.60
C THR A 132 23.25 38.93 1.64
N PRO A 133 23.50 40.16 1.15
CA PRO A 133 22.60 40.82 0.22
C PRO A 133 22.35 40.01 -1.06
N GLU A 134 23.37 39.29 -1.52
CA GLU A 134 23.30 38.38 -2.67
C GLU A 134 22.38 37.18 -2.41
N GLN A 135 22.43 36.60 -1.20
CA GLN A 135 21.54 35.51 -0.78
C GLN A 135 20.08 35.97 -0.66
N ARG A 136 19.84 37.17 -0.10
CA ARG A 136 18.49 37.76 -0.03
C ARG A 136 17.92 38.02 -1.43
N GLN A 137 18.75 38.52 -2.35
CA GLN A 137 18.35 38.77 -3.73
C GLN A 137 18.04 37.46 -4.49
N SER A 138 18.87 36.43 -4.31
CA SER A 138 18.62 35.08 -4.85
C SER A 138 17.30 34.50 -4.34
N MET A 139 17.02 34.62 -3.04
CA MET A 139 15.77 34.12 -2.45
C MET A 139 14.52 34.85 -2.97
N ARG A 140 14.64 36.15 -3.24
CA ARG A 140 13.58 36.95 -3.84
C ARG A 140 13.32 36.59 -5.31
N GLN A 141 14.35 36.19 -6.07
CA GLN A 141 14.20 35.66 -7.43
C GLN A 141 13.49 34.29 -7.44
N ILE A 142 13.83 33.42 -6.48
CA ILE A 142 13.17 32.12 -6.29
C ILE A 142 11.69 32.31 -5.91
N SER A 143 11.37 33.30 -5.07
CA SER A 143 9.98 33.67 -4.73
C SER A 143 9.17 34.15 -5.95
N LYS A 144 9.81 34.74 -6.96
CA LYS A 144 9.14 35.23 -8.18
C LYS A 144 9.00 34.16 -9.27
N GLY A 145 9.62 33.00 -9.09
CA GLY A 145 9.67 31.94 -10.11
C GLY A 145 10.67 32.21 -11.25
N GLU A 146 11.53 33.24 -11.12
CA GLU A 146 12.53 33.65 -12.12
C GLU A 146 13.92 33.05 -11.86
N GLY A 147 14.05 32.16 -10.88
CA GLY A 147 15.30 31.44 -10.60
C GLY A 147 15.57 30.33 -11.62
N PRO A 148 16.82 29.87 -11.77
CA PRO A 148 17.14 28.73 -12.62
C PRO A 148 16.30 27.53 -12.15
N THR A 149 15.40 27.05 -13.01
CA THR A 149 14.62 25.85 -12.74
C THR A 149 15.61 24.69 -12.59
N ILE A 150 15.93 24.32 -11.36
CA ILE A 150 16.64 23.07 -11.09
C ILE A 150 15.65 21.98 -11.45
N LYS A 151 15.73 21.50 -12.69
CA LYS A 151 15.08 20.26 -13.10
C LYS A 151 15.71 19.18 -12.24
N HIS A 152 15.07 18.83 -11.13
CA HIS A 152 15.36 17.61 -10.41
C HIS A 152 14.88 16.45 -11.30
N SER A 153 15.68 16.09 -12.30
CA SER A 153 15.69 14.73 -12.83
C SER A 153 15.93 13.81 -11.64
N GLY A 154 15.08 12.80 -11.50
CA GLY A 154 15.05 11.91 -10.34
C GLY A 154 16.43 11.52 -9.84
N SER A 155 16.64 11.66 -8.53
CA SER A 155 17.52 10.81 -7.73
C SER A 155 18.77 10.27 -8.43
N ASN A 156 19.67 11.14 -8.90
CA ASN A 156 21.07 10.75 -9.02
C ASN A 156 21.68 10.78 -7.61
N LYS A 157 21.47 9.68 -6.87
CA LYS A 157 22.40 9.32 -5.79
C LYS A 157 23.80 9.39 -6.41
N ARG A 158 24.65 10.26 -5.87
CA ARG A 158 26.04 10.45 -6.30
C ARG A 158 26.68 9.06 -6.41
N LYS A 159 26.87 8.56 -7.63
CA LYS A 159 27.79 7.45 -7.88
C LYS A 159 29.18 8.03 -7.63
N TYR A 160 29.73 7.69 -6.48
CA TYR A 160 31.15 7.85 -6.22
C TYR A 160 31.87 7.06 -7.32
N GLN A 161 32.56 7.75 -8.23
CA GLN A 161 33.50 7.12 -9.15
C GLN A 161 34.75 6.75 -8.34
N SER A 162 34.79 5.57 -7.75
CA SER A 162 36.05 4.98 -7.31
C SER A 162 36.54 4.05 -8.42
N SER A 163 37.46 4.57 -9.22
CA SER A 163 38.26 3.78 -10.16
C SER A 163 39.35 3.02 -9.41
N GLU A 164 38.98 1.94 -8.71
CA GLU A 164 39.91 0.88 -8.33
C GLU A 164 39.10 -0.34 -7.88
N LYS A 165 39.29 -1.46 -8.56
CA LYS A 165 38.57 -2.71 -8.27
C LYS A 165 39.15 -3.36 -7.03
N GLN A 166 38.88 -2.81 -5.86
CA GLN A 166 38.94 -3.59 -4.62
C GLN A 166 37.65 -4.41 -4.53
N SER A 167 37.78 -5.71 -4.25
CA SER A 167 36.62 -6.58 -4.04
C SER A 167 35.78 -6.00 -2.91
N VAL A 168 34.45 -6.04 -3.05
CA VAL A 168 33.51 -5.57 -2.00
C VAL A 168 33.79 -6.29 -0.68
N GLU A 169 34.25 -7.54 -0.75
CA GLU A 169 34.63 -8.35 0.40
C GLU A 169 35.87 -7.81 1.12
N ASP A 170 36.88 -7.35 0.38
CA ASP A 170 38.11 -6.79 0.95
C ASP A 170 37.84 -5.45 1.63
N ALA A 171 37.05 -4.59 0.98
CA ALA A 171 36.66 -3.29 1.54
C ALA A 171 35.79 -3.47 2.81
N ALA A 172 34.89 -4.45 2.81
CA ALA A 172 34.09 -4.78 3.98
C ALA A 172 34.95 -5.32 5.13
N LYS A 173 35.92 -6.19 4.82
CA LYS A 173 36.85 -6.75 5.80
C LYS A 173 37.74 -5.68 6.42
N GLU A 174 38.27 -4.77 5.62
CA GLU A 174 39.10 -3.66 6.09
C GLU A 174 38.29 -2.71 6.99
N PHE A 175 37.05 -2.40 6.61
CA PHE A 175 36.16 -1.58 7.42
C PHE A 175 35.85 -2.25 8.78
N LEU A 176 35.54 -3.56 8.78
CA LEU A 176 35.29 -4.32 10.01
C LEU A 176 36.52 -4.40 10.90
N GLU A 177 37.71 -4.62 10.33
CA GLU A 177 38.97 -4.66 11.08
C GLU A 177 39.31 -3.30 11.69
N LYS A 178 39.10 -2.22 10.92
CA LYS A 178 39.28 -0.86 11.41
C LYS A 178 38.31 -0.53 12.55
N ALA A 179 37.04 -0.89 12.41
CA ALA A 179 36.04 -0.71 13.45
C ALA A 179 36.38 -1.52 14.72
N ALA A 180 36.85 -2.75 14.56
CA ALA A 180 37.30 -3.58 15.69
C ALA A 180 38.51 -2.94 16.40
N ARG A 181 39.47 -2.39 15.65
CA ARG A 181 40.63 -1.70 16.22
C ARG A 181 40.24 -0.43 17.00
N GLU A 182 39.25 0.33 16.52
CA GLU A 182 38.71 1.50 17.21
C GLU A 182 37.91 1.12 18.47
N LEU A 183 37.21 -0.01 18.46
CA LEU A 183 36.42 -0.52 19.59
C LEU A 183 37.28 -1.09 20.71
N PHE A 184 38.29 -1.90 20.37
CA PHE A 184 39.08 -2.67 21.34
C PHE A 184 40.45 -2.07 21.66
N GLY A 185 40.92 -1.10 20.87
CA GLY A 185 42.22 -0.45 21.04
C GLY A 185 43.40 -1.39 20.71
N ASP A 186 44.53 -0.82 20.29
CA ASP A 186 45.77 -1.57 20.10
C ASP A 186 46.55 -1.59 21.42
N LYS A 187 47.02 -2.76 21.88
CA LYS A 187 47.62 -2.95 23.22
C LYS A 187 48.97 -2.23 23.41
N LYS A 188 49.41 -1.40 22.45
CA LYS A 188 50.71 -0.71 22.47
C LYS A 188 50.62 0.80 22.66
N ASP A 189 49.44 1.40 22.63
CA ASP A 189 49.30 2.81 22.98
C ASP A 189 48.01 3.03 23.77
N GLY A 190 48.08 3.79 24.85
CA GLY A 190 47.14 3.78 25.99
C GLY A 190 45.71 4.30 25.73
N PHE A 191 45.19 4.22 24.51
CA PHE A 191 43.83 4.63 24.18
C PHE A 191 42.84 3.48 24.39
N LYS A 192 42.12 3.53 25.53
CA LYS A 192 41.05 2.58 25.86
C LYS A 192 39.77 2.96 25.10
N GLY A 193 39.30 2.06 24.23
CA GLY A 193 37.99 2.16 23.59
C GLY A 193 36.82 1.98 24.57
N PRO A 194 35.59 2.36 24.18
CA PRO A 194 34.44 2.46 25.09
C PRO A 194 33.80 1.14 25.54
N LEU A 195 34.22 -0.01 25.00
CA LEU A 195 33.67 -1.33 25.35
C LEU A 195 34.78 -2.24 25.89
N GLN A 196 34.87 -2.36 27.22
CA GLN A 196 35.68 -3.38 27.86
C GLN A 196 34.91 -4.70 27.90
N VAL A 197 35.44 -5.74 27.27
CA VAL A 197 35.03 -7.12 27.55
C VAL A 197 35.84 -7.57 28.75
N HIS A 198 35.20 -7.66 29.91
CA HIS A 198 35.75 -8.40 31.04
C HIS A 198 35.61 -9.88 30.73
N ASP A 199 36.70 -10.51 30.30
CA ASP A 199 36.82 -11.98 30.33
C ASP A 199 36.87 -12.39 31.80
N ALA A 200 35.72 -12.79 32.34
CA ALA A 200 35.63 -13.51 33.60
C ALA A 200 35.65 -15.00 33.29
N SER A 201 36.84 -15.60 33.33
CA SER A 201 37.00 -17.06 33.43
C SER A 201 37.96 -17.40 34.57
N ASP A 202 37.39 -18.16 35.51
CA ASP A 202 37.98 -19.05 36.51
C ASP A 202 38.90 -18.48 37.59
N ASP A 203 38.42 -18.50 38.84
CA ASP A 203 38.73 -19.57 39.82
C ASP A 203 38.10 -19.21 41.19
N ASP A 204 37.38 -20.16 41.79
CA ASP A 204 37.41 -20.47 43.24
C ASP A 204 36.22 -21.35 43.69
N LEU A 205 36.47 -22.67 43.72
CA LEU A 205 36.05 -23.56 44.81
C LEU A 205 37.32 -23.85 45.63
N PRO A 206 37.31 -24.18 46.95
CA PRO A 206 36.24 -24.85 47.70
C PRO A 206 36.07 -24.43 49.20
N LEU A 207 35.27 -25.24 49.93
CA LEU A 207 35.10 -25.39 51.41
C LEU A 207 34.04 -24.47 52.05
N SER A 208 33.03 -24.93 52.81
CA SER A 208 32.76 -26.19 53.54
C SER A 208 31.28 -26.57 53.48
#